data_AF-A0A7Z7CLD6-F1
#
_entry.id   AF-A0A7Z7CLD6-F1
#
_cell.length_a   1.000
_cell.length_b   1.000
_cell.length_c   1.000
_cell.angle_alpha   90.00
_cell.angle_beta   90.00
_cell.angle_gamma   90.00
#
_symmetry.space_group_name_H-M   'P 1'
#
loop_
_entity.id
_entity.type
_entity.pdbx_description
1 polymer ?
#
loop_
_entity_poly.entity_id
_entity_poly.type
_entity_poly.pdbx_seq_one_letter_code
_entity_poly.pdbx_strand_id
1 'polypeptide(L)'
;MTSWKKWTSALLAAGIIVGSGAVWQDSSVKAASVSTKVTTPTEVTLKSGGKTLTQKGLLQGGSTWVSLTAVKDVAGGSLKYDAKTKEYALTAANNKMTISLLDGDPMLRINGYYPGVEAKLINGRLYIPFSAMRDYLGVQGNWDGKAKTLSLSKVKQNNVAVKAATVKVSIKNAEVDIQYPQVSGLANDKAEAAINKVLKDEVDAFVADFKKQTKEFGDAAANRPYAFESSYVVTYNENGVLGLITQSYQDYAGAHGMTFRTGHTFALDSGKELSLDDVIQNNKTVRETVSKKVGDQLKARGGYLEGYKGLNKDQDFYVTPTGVVVFFQLYEYTAYAEGFPEFPFTYKELLSKGTEPFSGLTANK
;
A
#
# COMPACT_ATOMS: atom_id res chain seq x y z
N MET A 1 -5.32 -13.25 -29.06
CA MET A 1 -4.56 -12.53 -28.01
C MET A 1 -4.11 -13.58 -27.01
N THR A 2 -2.80 -13.67 -26.87
CA THR A 2 -2.01 -14.70 -26.20
C THR A 2 -2.24 -14.71 -24.67
N SER A 3 -1.85 -15.83 -24.07
CA SER A 3 -2.00 -16.36 -22.70
C SER A 3 -1.86 -15.45 -21.46
N TRP A 4 -1.75 -14.12 -21.60
CA TRP A 4 -1.41 -13.15 -20.55
C TRP A 4 -2.18 -13.31 -19.22
N LYS A 5 -3.43 -13.78 -19.23
CA LYS A 5 -4.33 -13.68 -18.07
C LYS A 5 -4.49 -14.94 -17.20
N LYS A 6 -3.85 -16.07 -17.52
CA LYS A 6 -4.06 -17.29 -16.71
C LYS A 6 -3.15 -17.40 -15.48
N TRP A 7 -2.05 -16.63 -15.41
CA TRP A 7 -1.03 -16.80 -14.37
C TRP A 7 -0.65 -15.52 -13.60
N THR A 8 -1.05 -14.32 -14.05
CA THR A 8 -0.74 -13.01 -13.40
C THR A 8 -1.52 -12.74 -12.10
N SER A 9 -2.03 -13.77 -11.43
CA SER A 9 -2.81 -13.67 -10.19
C SER A 9 -1.97 -13.82 -8.92
N ALA A 10 -0.64 -13.91 -9.02
CA ALA A 10 0.21 -14.37 -7.92
C ALA A 10 0.85 -13.28 -7.05
N LEU A 11 0.32 -12.05 -7.03
CA LEU A 11 0.59 -11.09 -5.95
C LEU A 11 -0.50 -11.15 -4.87
N LEU A 12 -0.84 -12.37 -4.44
CA LEU A 12 -1.74 -12.60 -3.30
C LEU A 12 -0.92 -12.82 -2.02
N ALA A 13 -0.07 -11.86 -1.69
CA ALA A 13 0.44 -11.70 -0.34
C ALA A 13 -0.16 -10.41 0.23
N ALA A 14 -1.43 -10.49 0.64
CA ALA A 14 -2.09 -9.40 1.33
C ALA A 14 -1.54 -9.30 2.76
N GLY A 15 -1.12 -8.10 3.16
CA GLY A 15 -1.09 -7.75 4.57
C GLY A 15 -2.52 -7.45 5.02
N ILE A 16 -2.98 -8.05 6.12
CA ILE A 16 -4.25 -7.66 6.73
C ILE A 16 -4.04 -6.27 7.33
N ILE A 17 -4.48 -5.22 6.63
CA ILE A 17 -4.62 -3.89 7.22
C ILE A 17 -5.77 -3.98 8.21
N VAL A 18 -5.46 -4.22 9.49
CA VAL A 18 -6.43 -4.03 10.57
C VAL A 18 -6.77 -2.55 10.59
N GLY A 19 -7.94 -2.22 10.06
CA GLY A 19 -8.43 -0.85 10.00
C GLY A 19 -8.40 -0.22 11.38
N SER A 20 -7.66 0.88 11.49
CA SER A 20 -7.55 1.72 12.68
C SER A 20 -8.88 2.46 12.95
N GLY A 21 -9.90 1.71 13.38
CA GLY A 21 -11.05 2.22 14.10
C GLY A 21 -10.77 2.09 15.59
N ALA A 22 -10.57 3.21 16.27
CA ALA A 22 -10.25 3.27 17.69
C ALA A 22 -11.19 2.43 18.58
N VAL A 23 -10.63 1.66 19.53
CA VAL A 23 -10.75 1.83 21.00
C VAL A 23 -9.77 0.82 21.62
N TRP A 24 -8.75 1.34 22.30
CA TRP A 24 -7.93 0.57 23.23
C TRP A 24 -8.81 0.25 24.45
N GLN A 25 -9.14 -1.02 24.66
CA GLN A 25 -9.52 -1.51 25.97
C GLN A 25 -8.69 -2.76 26.28
N ASP A 26 -7.85 -2.58 27.31
CA ASP A 26 -7.20 -3.63 28.06
C ASP A 26 -8.26 -4.58 28.65
N SER A 27 -8.19 -5.86 28.30
CA SER A 27 -8.61 -7.01 29.10
C SER A 27 -8.45 -8.28 28.26
N SER A 28 -7.74 -9.26 28.82
CA SER A 28 -7.68 -10.64 28.35
C SER A 28 -9.09 -11.21 28.14
N VAL A 29 -9.52 -11.37 26.89
CA VAL A 29 -10.71 -12.14 26.53
C VAL A 29 -10.33 -13.11 25.42
N LYS A 30 -10.58 -14.40 25.70
CA LYS A 30 -10.44 -15.52 24.77
C LYS A 30 -11.08 -15.16 23.43
N ALA A 31 -10.41 -15.56 22.34
CA ALA A 31 -10.92 -15.45 20.98
C ALA A 31 -12.34 -16.03 20.88
N ALA A 32 -13.35 -15.15 20.99
CA ALA A 32 -14.68 -15.45 20.54
C ALA A 32 -14.63 -15.36 19.01
N SER A 33 -15.03 -16.43 18.34
CA SER A 33 -15.28 -16.45 16.91
C SER A 33 -16.21 -15.27 16.58
N VAL A 34 -15.66 -14.27 15.88
CA VAL A 34 -16.46 -13.15 15.37
C VAL A 34 -17.37 -13.74 14.30
N SER A 35 -18.60 -14.11 14.66
CA SER A 35 -19.62 -14.35 13.67
C SER A 35 -19.80 -13.04 12.91
N THR A 36 -19.34 -12.98 11.66
CA THR A 36 -19.61 -11.85 10.76
C THR A 36 -21.11 -11.82 10.49
N LYS A 37 -21.88 -11.22 11.39
CA LYS A 37 -23.25 -10.82 11.09
C LYS A 37 -23.16 -9.87 9.91
N VAL A 38 -23.61 -10.32 8.74
CA VAL A 38 -23.81 -9.48 7.56
C VAL A 38 -24.79 -8.39 7.98
N THR A 39 -24.24 -7.23 8.31
CA THR A 39 -25.02 -6.06 8.68
C THR A 39 -25.51 -5.42 7.40
N THR A 40 -26.82 -5.23 7.30
CA THR A 40 -27.43 -4.52 6.18
C THR A 40 -26.76 -3.15 6.01
N PRO A 41 -26.32 -2.77 4.80
CA PRO A 41 -25.67 -1.48 4.57
C PRO A 41 -26.58 -0.34 5.03
N THR A 42 -26.03 0.58 5.81
CA THR A 42 -26.74 1.80 6.23
C THR A 42 -26.29 2.97 5.37
N GLU A 43 -27.22 3.77 4.86
CA GLU A 43 -26.84 4.95 4.07
C GLU A 43 -26.05 5.98 4.90
N VAL A 44 -25.05 6.58 4.25
CA VAL A 44 -24.19 7.62 4.79
C VAL A 44 -24.31 8.87 3.93
N THR A 45 -24.46 10.03 4.58
CA THR A 45 -24.37 11.31 3.88
C THR A 45 -22.91 11.62 3.58
N LEU A 46 -22.59 11.88 2.31
CA LEU A 46 -21.26 12.33 1.91
C LEU A 46 -21.29 13.84 1.69
N LYS A 47 -20.27 14.54 2.21
CA LYS A 47 -20.10 15.97 1.98
C LYS A 47 -18.73 16.26 1.38
N SER A 48 -18.64 17.24 0.49
CA SER A 48 -17.38 17.82 0.03
C SER A 48 -17.51 19.32 -0.19
N GLY A 49 -16.51 20.09 0.25
CA GLY A 49 -16.55 21.56 0.20
C GLY A 49 -17.78 22.16 0.92
N GLY A 50 -18.22 21.54 2.02
CA GLY A 50 -19.42 21.93 2.77
C GLY A 50 -20.76 21.55 2.13
N LYS A 51 -20.76 21.04 0.90
CA LYS A 51 -21.98 20.63 0.16
C LYS A 51 -22.21 19.13 0.27
N THR A 52 -23.47 18.72 0.35
CA THR A 52 -23.86 17.31 0.27
C THR A 52 -23.70 16.81 -1.16
N LEU A 53 -23.02 15.68 -1.34
CA LEU A 53 -22.91 15.02 -2.64
C LEU A 53 -24.23 14.35 -3.01
N THR A 54 -24.55 14.31 -4.30
CA THR A 54 -25.74 13.62 -4.81
C THR A 54 -25.70 12.13 -4.51
N GLN A 55 -24.51 11.53 -4.56
CA GLN A 55 -24.33 10.12 -4.23
C GLN A 55 -24.12 9.95 -2.73
N LYS A 56 -24.84 8.98 -2.16
CA LYS A 56 -24.67 8.54 -0.77
C LYS A 56 -23.59 7.48 -0.66
N GLY A 57 -22.95 7.41 0.50
CA GLY A 57 -22.07 6.32 0.89
C GLY A 57 -22.86 5.22 1.61
N LEU A 58 -22.16 4.14 1.95
CA LEU A 58 -22.73 3.03 2.72
C LEU A 58 -21.83 2.72 3.92
N LEU A 59 -22.39 2.59 5.12
CA LEU A 59 -21.71 2.07 6.29
C LEU A 59 -21.99 0.57 6.37
N GLN A 60 -20.95 -0.24 6.25
CA GLN A 60 -21.04 -1.70 6.30
C GLN A 60 -19.73 -2.29 6.85
N GLY A 61 -19.84 -3.19 7.84
CA GLY A 61 -18.66 -3.83 8.45
C GLY A 61 -17.69 -2.84 9.09
N GLY A 62 -18.20 -1.75 9.68
CA GLY A 62 -17.39 -0.69 10.29
C GLY A 62 -16.70 0.26 9.30
N SER A 63 -16.77 -0.02 7.99
CA SER A 63 -16.18 0.81 6.94
C SER A 63 -17.25 1.68 6.26
N THR A 64 -16.88 2.92 5.95
CA THR A 64 -17.67 3.75 5.03
C THR A 64 -17.21 3.50 3.61
N TRP A 65 -18.12 3.01 2.78
CA TRP A 65 -17.94 2.68 1.38
C TRP A 65 -18.42 3.85 0.52
N VAL A 66 -17.58 4.26 -0.42
CA VAL A 66 -17.81 5.41 -1.31
C VAL A 66 -17.78 4.93 -2.75
N SER A 67 -18.77 5.31 -3.54
CA SER A 67 -18.88 4.91 -4.94
C SER A 67 -17.76 5.55 -5.77
N LEU A 68 -17.26 4.86 -6.80
CA LEU A 68 -16.18 5.39 -7.65
C LEU A 68 -16.49 6.75 -8.29
N THR A 69 -17.77 7.02 -8.60
CA THR A 69 -18.16 8.34 -9.10
C THR A 69 -17.97 9.43 -8.04
N ALA A 70 -18.40 9.19 -6.79
CA ALA A 70 -18.17 10.14 -5.69
C ALA A 70 -16.68 10.27 -5.35
N VAL A 71 -15.91 9.17 -5.44
CA VAL A 71 -14.45 9.21 -5.29
C VAL A 71 -13.83 10.16 -6.30
N LYS A 72 -14.19 10.03 -7.60
CA LYS A 72 -13.71 10.92 -8.66
C LYS A 72 -14.05 12.38 -8.37
N ASP A 73 -15.28 12.66 -7.92
CA ASP A 73 -15.72 14.03 -7.63
C ASP A 73 -14.91 14.66 -6.48
N VAL A 74 -14.49 13.86 -5.51
CA VAL A 74 -13.73 14.32 -4.33
C VAL A 74 -12.22 14.36 -4.59
N ALA A 75 -11.61 13.25 -5.03
CA ALA A 75 -10.17 13.15 -5.30
C ALA A 75 -9.77 13.98 -6.52
N GLY A 76 -10.71 14.21 -7.44
CA GLY A 76 -10.43 14.71 -8.79
C GLY A 76 -9.78 13.64 -9.67
N GLY A 77 -9.20 14.09 -10.79
CA GLY A 77 -8.56 13.21 -11.76
C GLY A 77 -9.53 12.65 -12.79
N SER A 78 -9.20 11.48 -13.35
CA SER A 78 -9.99 10.85 -14.42
C SER A 78 -10.47 9.47 -14.01
N LEU A 79 -11.74 9.16 -14.30
CA LEU A 79 -12.33 7.81 -14.22
C LEU A 79 -12.64 7.34 -15.64
N LYS A 80 -12.09 6.21 -16.05
CA LYS A 80 -12.30 5.60 -17.37
C LYS A 80 -12.71 4.13 -17.21
N TYR A 81 -13.53 3.63 -18.13
CA TYR A 81 -13.86 2.21 -18.23
C TYR A 81 -13.33 1.67 -19.56
N ASP A 82 -12.60 0.56 -19.51
CA ASP A 82 -12.18 -0.19 -20.68
C ASP A 82 -13.06 -1.43 -20.83
N ALA A 83 -13.89 -1.45 -21.88
CA ALA A 83 -14.82 -2.54 -22.14
C ALA A 83 -14.13 -3.85 -22.57
N LYS A 84 -12.91 -3.79 -23.14
CA LYS A 84 -12.16 -4.97 -23.57
C LYS A 84 -11.55 -5.69 -22.39
N THR A 85 -10.98 -4.94 -21.44
CA THR A 85 -10.39 -5.50 -20.23
C THR A 85 -11.37 -5.62 -19.06
N LYS A 86 -12.57 -5.04 -19.19
CA LYS A 86 -13.59 -4.91 -18.13
C LYS A 86 -13.01 -4.26 -16.87
N GLU A 87 -12.22 -3.21 -17.07
CA GLU A 87 -11.48 -2.54 -16.01
C GLU A 87 -11.91 -1.08 -15.86
N TYR A 88 -12.12 -0.64 -14.63
CA TYR A 88 -12.21 0.78 -14.28
C TYR A 88 -10.84 1.30 -13.87
N ALA A 89 -10.43 2.45 -14.38
CA ALA A 89 -9.19 3.13 -14.02
C ALA A 89 -9.48 4.53 -13.48
N LEU A 90 -9.03 4.80 -12.25
CA LEU A 90 -9.04 6.09 -11.58
C LEU A 90 -7.61 6.55 -11.33
N THR A 91 -7.26 7.78 -11.72
CA THR A 91 -5.93 8.35 -11.48
C THR A 91 -6.01 9.61 -10.62
N ALA A 92 -5.36 9.59 -9.46
CA ALA A 92 -5.25 10.70 -8.53
C ALA A 92 -4.01 10.54 -7.64
N ALA A 93 -3.44 11.63 -7.13
CA ALA A 93 -2.35 11.63 -6.14
C ALA A 93 -1.19 10.65 -6.47
N ASN A 94 -0.65 10.71 -7.69
CA ASN A 94 0.44 9.84 -8.18
C ASN A 94 0.12 8.34 -8.25
N ASN A 95 -1.15 7.97 -8.10
CA ASN A 95 -1.61 6.59 -8.16
C ASN A 95 -2.67 6.41 -9.26
N LYS A 96 -2.56 5.28 -9.98
CA LYS A 96 -3.59 4.74 -10.86
C LYS A 96 -4.21 3.53 -10.17
N MET A 97 -5.40 3.71 -9.62
CA MET A 97 -6.24 2.63 -9.12
C MET A 97 -6.97 1.97 -10.29
N THR A 98 -6.83 0.65 -10.41
CA THR A 98 -7.59 -0.16 -11.35
C THR A 98 -8.49 -1.15 -10.61
N ILE A 99 -9.69 -1.37 -11.14
CA ILE A 99 -10.63 -2.36 -10.62
C ILE A 99 -11.10 -3.23 -11.78
N SER A 100 -10.65 -4.49 -11.79
CA SER A 100 -11.00 -5.50 -12.78
C SER A 100 -12.26 -6.26 -12.37
N LEU A 101 -13.15 -6.52 -13.33
CA LEU A 101 -14.39 -7.29 -13.15
C LEU A 101 -14.36 -8.65 -13.85
N LEU A 102 -13.18 -9.16 -14.22
CA LEU A 102 -13.08 -10.38 -15.03
C LEU A 102 -13.33 -11.67 -14.25
N ASP A 103 -12.97 -11.71 -12.96
CA ASP A 103 -12.88 -12.94 -12.18
C ASP A 103 -14.00 -13.06 -11.11
N GLY A 104 -15.18 -12.51 -11.43
CA GLY A 104 -16.33 -12.47 -10.51
C GLY A 104 -16.26 -11.29 -9.56
N ASP A 105 -15.44 -11.38 -8.52
CA ASP A 105 -15.30 -10.32 -7.52
C ASP A 105 -14.40 -9.17 -8.02
N PRO A 106 -14.74 -7.90 -7.71
CA PRO A 106 -13.91 -6.77 -8.12
C PRO A 106 -12.50 -6.83 -7.52
N MET A 107 -11.49 -6.95 -8.38
CA MET A 107 -10.09 -6.98 -7.98
C MET A 107 -9.46 -5.59 -8.13
N LEU A 108 -9.04 -4.99 -7.01
CA LEU A 108 -8.44 -3.67 -6.96
C LEU A 108 -6.90 -3.74 -6.96
N ARG A 109 -6.26 -2.95 -7.82
CA ARG A 109 -4.81 -2.72 -7.80
C ARG A 109 -4.48 -1.24 -7.86
N ILE A 110 -3.31 -0.85 -7.36
CA ILE A 110 -2.77 0.51 -7.45
C ILE A 110 -1.41 0.43 -8.15
N ASN A 111 -1.25 1.01 -9.34
CA ASN A 111 0.02 0.94 -10.10
C ASN A 111 0.59 -0.50 -10.19
N GLY A 112 -0.28 -1.50 -10.33
CA GLY A 112 0.07 -2.93 -10.34
C GLY A 112 0.13 -3.60 -8.96
N TYR A 113 0.37 -2.84 -7.89
CA TYR A 113 0.40 -3.32 -6.50
C TYR A 113 -0.98 -3.76 -6.02
N TYR A 114 -1.05 -4.88 -5.29
CA TYR A 114 -2.27 -5.36 -4.66
C TYR A 114 -2.30 -4.96 -3.17
N PRO A 115 -3.14 -3.98 -2.77
CA PRO A 115 -3.12 -3.45 -1.41
C PRO A 115 -3.86 -4.29 -0.38
N GLY A 116 -4.42 -5.44 -0.75
CA GLY A 116 -5.29 -6.22 0.15
C GLY A 116 -6.60 -5.50 0.51
N VAL A 117 -6.99 -4.47 -0.25
CA VAL A 117 -8.21 -3.70 -0.03
C VAL A 117 -9.30 -4.14 -1.01
N GLU A 118 -10.47 -4.50 -0.48
CA GLU A 118 -11.62 -4.91 -1.26
C GLU A 118 -12.28 -3.74 -2.01
N ALA A 119 -12.75 -4.02 -3.22
CA ALA A 119 -13.78 -3.24 -3.90
C ALA A 119 -15.08 -4.04 -3.98
N LYS A 120 -16.23 -3.37 -3.90
CA LYS A 120 -17.55 -4.03 -3.90
C LYS A 120 -18.43 -3.52 -5.01
N LEU A 121 -19.05 -4.46 -5.73
CA LEU A 121 -20.11 -4.16 -6.70
C LEU A 121 -21.46 -4.31 -6.02
N ILE A 122 -22.10 -3.18 -5.68
CA ILE A 122 -23.39 -3.16 -4.96
C ILE A 122 -24.41 -2.47 -5.85
N ASN A 123 -25.48 -3.18 -6.23
CA ASN A 123 -26.55 -2.68 -7.09
C ASN A 123 -26.03 -2.01 -8.37
N GLY A 124 -25.07 -2.64 -9.04
CA GLY A 124 -24.47 -2.15 -10.28
C GLY A 124 -23.51 -0.96 -10.12
N ARG A 125 -23.13 -0.59 -8.90
CA ARG A 125 -22.17 0.49 -8.62
C ARG A 125 -20.96 -0.05 -7.87
N LEU A 126 -19.77 0.37 -8.30
CA LEU A 126 -18.52 0.03 -7.61
C LEU A 126 -18.27 0.97 -6.45
N TYR A 127 -17.90 0.39 -5.31
CA TYR A 127 -17.53 1.07 -4.08
C TYR A 127 -16.14 0.64 -3.63
N ILE A 128 -15.41 1.59 -3.05
CA ILE A 128 -14.18 1.34 -2.30
C ILE A 128 -14.34 1.90 -0.88
N PRO A 129 -13.64 1.35 0.12
CA PRO A 129 -13.68 1.90 1.47
C PRO A 129 -12.97 3.25 1.51
N PHE A 130 -13.39 4.13 2.42
CA PHE A 130 -12.77 5.43 2.65
C PHE A 130 -11.25 5.32 2.95
N SER A 131 -10.80 4.22 3.59
CA SER A 131 -9.37 3.96 3.80
C SER A 131 -8.60 3.93 2.48
N ALA A 132 -9.12 3.31 1.42
CA ALA A 132 -8.47 3.30 0.11
C ALA A 132 -8.32 4.70 -0.48
N MET A 133 -9.32 5.57 -0.25
CA MET A 133 -9.27 6.96 -0.70
C MET A 133 -8.22 7.76 0.05
N ARG A 134 -8.12 7.53 1.36
CA ARG A 134 -7.14 8.17 2.24
C ARG A 134 -5.73 7.73 1.93
N ASP A 135 -5.51 6.43 1.87
CA ASP A 135 -4.17 5.86 1.82
C ASP A 135 -3.57 5.96 0.41
N TYR A 136 -4.39 6.02 -0.65
CA TYR A 136 -3.90 5.95 -2.03
C TYR A 136 -4.38 7.06 -2.98
N LEU A 137 -5.41 7.83 -2.64
CA LEU A 137 -6.01 8.81 -3.58
C LEU A 137 -5.94 10.27 -3.11
N GLY A 138 -5.18 10.54 -2.03
CA GLY A 138 -4.97 11.91 -1.53
C GLY A 138 -6.25 12.56 -1.00
N VAL A 139 -7.13 11.78 -0.37
CA VAL A 139 -8.39 12.26 0.21
C VAL A 139 -8.38 12.15 1.73
N GLN A 140 -8.65 13.24 2.42
CA GLN A 140 -8.88 13.20 3.88
C GLN A 140 -10.37 13.30 4.19
N GLY A 141 -10.74 12.90 5.41
CA GLY A 141 -12.14 12.92 5.82
C GLY A 141 -12.35 12.95 7.32
N ASN A 142 -13.49 13.52 7.72
CA ASN A 142 -13.96 13.58 9.09
C ASN A 142 -15.32 12.88 9.21
N TRP A 143 -15.39 11.91 10.14
CA TRP A 143 -16.59 11.11 10.38
C TRP A 143 -17.40 11.67 11.56
N ASP A 144 -18.68 11.97 11.31
CA ASP A 144 -19.67 12.24 12.34
C ASP A 144 -20.58 11.02 12.49
N GLY A 145 -20.37 10.26 13.56
CA GLY A 145 -21.15 9.06 13.85
C GLY A 145 -22.61 9.32 14.22
N LYS A 146 -22.93 10.47 14.82
CA LYS A 146 -24.31 10.82 15.20
C LYS A 146 -25.11 11.20 13.96
N ALA A 147 -24.52 12.01 13.08
CA ALA A 147 -25.15 12.44 11.83
C ALA A 147 -24.99 11.43 10.67
N LYS A 148 -24.25 10.32 10.88
CA LYS A 148 -23.86 9.36 9.83
C LYS A 148 -23.34 10.06 8.58
N THR A 149 -22.43 11.01 8.80
CA THR A 149 -21.93 11.91 7.76
C THR A 149 -20.41 11.79 7.65
N LEU A 150 -19.91 11.52 6.44
CA LEU A 150 -18.50 11.60 6.12
C LEU A 150 -18.22 12.86 5.30
N SER A 151 -17.48 13.79 5.89
CA SER A 151 -17.06 15.03 5.23
C SER A 151 -15.67 14.84 4.62
N LEU A 152 -15.56 14.97 3.30
CA LEU A 152 -14.38 14.65 2.51
C LEU A 152 -13.74 15.90 1.89
N SER A 153 -12.42 15.93 1.81
CA SER A 153 -11.66 16.97 1.11
C SER A 153 -10.35 16.42 0.55
N LYS A 154 -9.75 17.14 -0.40
CA LYS A 154 -8.43 16.78 -0.92
C LYS A 154 -7.35 17.14 0.09
N VAL A 155 -6.34 16.30 0.13
CA VAL A 155 -5.07 16.59 0.78
C VAL A 155 -4.22 17.48 -0.12
N LYS A 156 -3.51 18.46 0.47
CA LYS A 156 -2.51 19.24 -0.27
C LYS A 156 -1.24 18.40 -0.44
N GLN A 157 -1.06 17.87 -1.64
CA GLN A 157 0.08 17.04 -1.98
C GLN A 157 1.34 17.87 -2.25
N ASN A 158 2.54 17.29 -2.06
CA ASN A 158 3.76 17.93 -2.57
C ASN A 158 3.72 18.00 -4.10
N ASN A 159 4.41 18.99 -4.66
CA ASN A 159 4.55 19.14 -6.11
C ASN A 159 5.62 18.17 -6.65
N VAL A 160 5.25 16.90 -6.77
CA VAL A 160 6.08 15.83 -7.32
C VAL A 160 5.20 14.90 -8.15
N ALA A 161 5.71 14.49 -9.31
CA ALA A 161 5.06 13.50 -10.16
C ALA A 161 5.79 12.16 -10.06
N VAL A 162 5.05 11.08 -9.81
CA VAL A 162 5.58 9.71 -9.84
C VAL A 162 4.90 8.96 -10.97
N LYS A 163 5.69 8.39 -11.88
CA LYS A 163 5.20 7.62 -13.03
C LYS A 163 5.88 6.26 -13.10
N ALA A 164 5.15 5.28 -13.61
CA ALA A 164 5.70 3.97 -13.89
C ALA A 164 6.69 4.05 -15.07
N ALA A 165 7.89 3.53 -14.87
CA ALA A 165 8.83 3.16 -15.92
C ALA A 165 8.88 1.63 -16.03
N THR A 166 9.10 1.12 -17.24
CA THR A 166 9.13 -0.33 -17.51
C THR A 166 10.52 -0.77 -17.95
N VAL A 167 11.00 -1.91 -17.42
CA VAL A 167 12.22 -2.55 -17.90
C VAL A 167 11.85 -3.68 -18.86
N LYS A 168 12.35 -3.62 -20.10
CA LYS A 168 12.12 -4.68 -21.09
C LYS A 168 13.20 -5.74 -20.98
N VAL A 169 12.83 -6.91 -20.53
CA VAL A 169 13.67 -8.11 -20.52
C VAL A 169 12.89 -9.25 -21.13
N SER A 170 13.55 -10.07 -21.95
CA SER A 170 12.96 -11.29 -22.50
C SER A 170 13.82 -12.48 -22.10
N ILE A 171 13.19 -13.48 -21.52
CA ILE A 171 13.78 -14.77 -21.17
C ILE A 171 12.87 -15.84 -21.78
N LYS A 172 13.48 -16.88 -22.35
CA LYS A 172 12.73 -17.97 -22.97
C LYS A 172 11.86 -18.66 -21.93
N ASN A 173 10.59 -18.91 -22.29
CA ASN A 173 9.58 -19.50 -21.40
C ASN A 173 9.46 -18.76 -20.05
N ALA A 174 9.57 -17.43 -20.05
CA ALA A 174 9.31 -16.61 -18.87
C ALA A 174 8.32 -15.49 -19.18
N GLU A 175 7.44 -15.21 -18.22
CA GLU A 175 6.58 -14.04 -18.17
C GLU A 175 7.30 -12.94 -17.39
N VAL A 176 7.43 -11.75 -17.98
CA VAL A 176 8.22 -10.65 -17.42
C VAL A 176 7.44 -9.34 -17.52
N ASP A 177 7.04 -8.77 -16.37
CA ASP A 177 6.38 -7.45 -16.27
C ASP A 177 7.03 -6.62 -15.16
N ILE A 178 8.07 -5.88 -15.52
CA ILE A 178 8.88 -5.11 -14.56
C ILE A 178 8.52 -3.64 -14.64
N GLN A 179 7.84 -3.13 -13.62
CA GLN A 179 7.53 -1.72 -13.44
C GLN A 179 8.16 -1.18 -12.16
N TYR A 180 8.68 0.05 -12.22
CA TYR A 180 9.25 0.75 -11.06
C TYR A 180 8.90 2.24 -11.12
N PRO A 181 8.88 2.95 -9.97
CA PRO A 181 8.54 4.36 -9.94
C PRO A 181 9.70 5.23 -10.41
N GLN A 182 9.38 6.27 -11.20
CA GLN A 182 10.27 7.37 -11.54
C GLN A 182 9.69 8.69 -11.04
N VAL A 183 10.49 9.44 -10.30
CA VAL A 183 10.17 10.73 -9.71
C VAL A 183 10.56 11.86 -10.66
N SER A 184 9.73 12.89 -10.76
CA SER A 184 9.99 14.09 -11.56
C SER A 184 9.30 15.33 -11.00
N GLY A 185 9.83 16.50 -11.33
CA GLY A 185 9.23 17.80 -11.00
C GLY A 185 9.62 18.36 -9.64
N LEU A 186 10.66 17.83 -9.00
CA LEU A 186 11.20 18.42 -7.78
C LEU A 186 11.93 19.73 -8.10
N ALA A 187 11.97 20.63 -7.13
CA ALA A 187 12.70 21.90 -7.27
C ALA A 187 14.23 21.72 -7.17
N ASN A 188 14.70 20.61 -6.60
CA ASN A 188 16.12 20.29 -6.47
C ASN A 188 16.46 19.07 -7.32
N ASP A 189 17.10 19.32 -8.47
CA ASP A 189 17.50 18.27 -9.42
C ASP A 189 18.45 17.23 -8.80
N LYS A 190 19.28 17.62 -7.83
CA LYS A 190 20.17 16.67 -7.13
C LYS A 190 19.38 15.72 -6.23
N ALA A 191 18.36 16.25 -5.54
CA ALA A 191 17.47 15.42 -4.73
C ALA A 191 16.66 14.46 -5.61
N GLU A 192 16.14 14.95 -6.75
CA GLU A 192 15.43 14.12 -7.73
C GLU A 192 16.32 13.00 -8.29
N ALA A 193 17.55 13.33 -8.66
CA ALA A 193 18.52 12.36 -9.15
C ALA A 193 18.88 11.31 -8.07
N ALA A 194 19.03 11.73 -6.81
CA ALA A 194 19.32 10.82 -5.71
C ALA A 194 18.18 9.81 -5.48
N ILE A 195 16.93 10.28 -5.45
CA ILE A 195 15.75 9.40 -5.29
C ILE A 195 15.64 8.42 -6.46
N ASN A 196 15.74 8.92 -7.70
CA ASN A 196 15.67 8.07 -8.89
C ASN A 196 16.83 7.07 -8.95
N LYS A 197 18.00 7.40 -8.40
CA LYS A 197 19.12 6.46 -8.33
C LYS A 197 18.78 5.27 -7.44
N VAL A 198 18.24 5.50 -6.24
CA VAL A 198 17.84 4.42 -5.31
C VAL A 198 16.84 3.47 -6.00
N LEU A 199 15.77 4.03 -6.56
CA LEU A 199 14.71 3.25 -7.22
C LEU A 199 15.22 2.50 -8.46
N LYS A 200 16.16 3.09 -9.20
CA LYS A 200 16.76 2.46 -10.38
C LYS A 200 17.73 1.33 -10.01
N ASP A 201 18.57 1.55 -9.00
CA ASP A 201 19.51 0.55 -8.51
C ASP A 201 18.77 -0.69 -7.99
N GLU A 202 17.65 -0.50 -7.28
CA GLU A 202 16.80 -1.59 -6.77
C GLU A 202 16.27 -2.48 -7.90
N VAL A 203 15.62 -1.88 -8.91
CA VAL A 203 15.07 -2.65 -10.04
C VAL A 203 16.17 -3.28 -10.89
N ASP A 204 17.33 -2.63 -11.03
CA ASP A 204 18.48 -3.21 -11.73
C ASP A 204 19.07 -4.40 -11.00
N ALA A 205 19.14 -4.34 -9.66
CA ALA A 205 19.56 -5.45 -8.83
C ALA A 205 18.60 -6.64 -8.96
N PHE A 206 17.29 -6.40 -8.93
CA PHE A 206 16.29 -7.44 -9.17
C PHE A 206 16.45 -8.09 -10.55
N VAL A 207 16.62 -7.28 -11.60
CA VAL A 207 16.85 -7.77 -12.97
C VAL A 207 18.14 -8.56 -13.10
N ALA A 208 19.20 -8.13 -12.44
CA ALA A 208 20.46 -8.85 -12.43
C ALA A 208 20.34 -10.21 -11.70
N ASP A 209 19.65 -10.23 -10.57
CA ASP A 209 19.44 -11.43 -9.76
C ASP A 209 18.65 -12.48 -10.53
N PHE A 210 17.46 -12.14 -11.06
CA PHE A 210 16.68 -13.16 -11.77
C PHE A 210 17.35 -13.63 -13.06
N LYS A 211 18.11 -12.78 -13.76
CA LYS A 211 18.93 -13.22 -14.91
C LYS A 211 20.04 -14.18 -14.52
N LYS A 212 20.61 -14.03 -13.32
CA LYS A 212 21.60 -14.95 -12.79
C LYS A 212 20.95 -16.29 -12.43
N GLN A 213 19.87 -16.26 -11.65
CA GLN A 213 19.16 -17.45 -11.19
C GLN A 213 18.60 -18.28 -12.36
N THR A 214 18.04 -17.62 -13.38
CA THR A 214 17.58 -18.32 -14.59
C THR A 214 18.69 -19.04 -15.35
N LYS A 215 19.93 -18.54 -15.33
CA LYS A 215 21.08 -19.27 -15.91
C LYS A 215 21.48 -20.49 -15.07
N GLU A 216 21.32 -20.41 -13.75
CA GLU A 216 21.67 -21.50 -12.83
C GLU A 216 20.61 -22.62 -12.86
N PHE A 217 19.31 -22.27 -12.94
CA PHE A 217 18.22 -23.25 -13.01
C PHE A 217 17.95 -23.78 -14.43
N GLY A 218 18.35 -23.05 -15.47
CA GLY A 218 18.12 -23.40 -16.87
C GLY A 218 16.78 -22.89 -17.41
N ASP A 219 16.40 -23.37 -18.60
CA ASP A 219 15.15 -22.95 -19.25
C ASP A 219 13.93 -23.54 -18.56
N ALA A 220 12.92 -22.72 -18.29
CA ALA A 220 11.61 -23.19 -17.84
C ALA A 220 10.90 -24.03 -18.92
N ALA A 221 10.00 -24.91 -18.51
CA ALA A 221 9.13 -25.63 -19.44
C ALA A 221 8.07 -24.68 -20.01
N ALA A 222 7.71 -24.84 -21.30
CA ALA A 222 6.74 -23.94 -21.94
C ALA A 222 5.33 -23.96 -21.29
N ASN A 223 4.96 -25.07 -20.66
CA ASN A 223 3.69 -25.23 -19.93
C ASN A 223 3.77 -24.79 -18.45
N ARG A 224 4.95 -24.44 -17.95
CA ARG A 224 5.19 -23.89 -16.62
C ARG A 224 6.29 -22.83 -16.73
N PRO A 225 5.97 -21.66 -17.30
CA PRO A 225 6.95 -20.60 -17.47
C PRO A 225 7.39 -20.05 -16.11
N TYR A 226 8.59 -19.47 -16.08
CA TYR A 226 8.97 -18.59 -14.96
C TYR A 226 8.13 -17.32 -14.98
N ALA A 227 8.01 -16.64 -13.84
CA ALA A 227 7.31 -15.37 -13.74
C ALA A 227 8.14 -14.37 -12.92
N PHE A 228 8.33 -13.17 -13.47
CA PHE A 228 9.02 -12.06 -12.83
C PHE A 228 8.17 -10.81 -12.96
N GLU A 229 7.75 -10.25 -11.83
CA GLU A 229 6.91 -9.06 -11.78
C GLU A 229 7.49 -8.04 -10.83
N SER A 230 7.33 -6.74 -11.13
CA SER A 230 7.53 -5.69 -10.13
C SER A 230 6.47 -4.61 -10.24
N SER A 231 6.09 -4.06 -9.08
CA SER A 231 5.08 -3.01 -8.98
C SER A 231 5.42 -2.05 -7.85
N TYR A 232 4.67 -0.96 -7.74
CA TYR A 232 4.84 0.00 -6.66
C TYR A 232 3.51 0.63 -6.26
N VAL A 233 3.48 1.35 -5.14
CA VAL A 233 2.38 2.22 -4.75
C VAL A 233 2.91 3.42 -3.97
N VAL A 234 2.39 4.62 -4.26
CA VAL A 234 2.67 5.80 -3.42
C VAL A 234 1.73 5.75 -2.22
N THR A 235 2.29 5.77 -1.01
CA THR A 235 1.53 5.67 0.25
C THR A 235 1.47 7.01 1.01
N TYR A 236 2.35 7.96 0.69
CA TYR A 236 2.38 9.28 1.31
C TYR A 236 3.03 10.31 0.38
N ASN A 237 2.51 11.54 0.35
CA ASN A 237 3.09 12.62 -0.44
C ASN A 237 2.66 14.00 0.11
N GLU A 238 3.10 14.32 1.31
CA GLU A 238 2.81 15.57 2.02
C GLU A 238 4.07 16.06 2.76
N ASN A 239 4.05 17.28 3.29
CA ASN A 239 5.07 17.80 4.21
C ASN A 239 6.54 17.65 3.74
N GLY A 240 6.78 17.77 2.44
CA GLY A 240 8.12 17.62 1.84
C GLY A 240 8.66 16.19 1.86
N VAL A 241 7.82 15.19 2.15
CA VAL A 241 8.18 13.76 2.18
C VAL A 241 7.35 12.96 1.17
N LEU A 242 8.01 12.02 0.50
CA LEU A 242 7.39 11.04 -0.40
C LEU A 242 7.61 9.64 0.16
N GLY A 243 6.52 8.93 0.46
CA GLY A 243 6.53 7.52 0.87
C GLY A 243 5.97 6.61 -0.22
N LEU A 244 6.64 5.49 -0.46
CA LEU A 244 6.20 4.49 -1.44
C LEU A 244 6.58 3.07 -1.00
N ILE A 245 5.86 2.10 -1.53
CA ILE A 245 6.20 0.68 -1.45
C ILE A 245 6.57 0.21 -2.84
N THR A 246 7.65 -0.56 -2.97
CA THR A 246 7.94 -1.40 -4.14
C THR A 246 7.72 -2.87 -3.79
N GLN A 247 7.36 -3.67 -4.79
CA GLN A 247 7.30 -5.12 -4.68
C GLN A 247 7.95 -5.76 -5.88
N SER A 248 8.73 -6.82 -5.64
CA SER A 248 9.25 -7.72 -6.66
C SER A 248 8.75 -9.14 -6.40
N TYR A 249 8.39 -9.85 -7.45
CA TYR A 249 7.92 -11.22 -7.42
C TYR A 249 8.75 -12.07 -8.37
N GLN A 250 9.16 -13.25 -7.89
CA GLN A 250 9.88 -14.23 -8.68
C GLN A 250 9.34 -15.65 -8.45
N ASP A 251 8.99 -16.34 -9.54
CA ASP A 251 8.66 -17.77 -9.57
C ASP A 251 9.52 -18.47 -10.61
N TYR A 252 10.38 -19.38 -10.13
CA TYR A 252 11.21 -20.24 -10.97
C TYR A 252 10.52 -21.59 -11.24
N ALA A 253 9.20 -21.57 -11.49
CA ALA A 253 8.36 -22.75 -11.68
C ALA A 253 8.37 -23.72 -10.49
N GLY A 254 8.56 -23.19 -9.27
CA GLY A 254 8.59 -23.97 -8.03
C GLY A 254 7.20 -24.28 -7.49
N ALA A 255 7.15 -24.68 -6.21
CA ALA A 255 5.90 -24.90 -5.49
C ALA A 255 5.05 -23.61 -5.40
N HIS A 256 5.70 -22.46 -5.20
CA HIS A 256 5.13 -21.12 -5.30
C HIS A 256 6.25 -20.12 -5.60
N GLY A 257 5.86 -18.91 -6.04
CA GLY A 257 6.80 -17.79 -6.14
C GLY A 257 7.07 -17.13 -4.80
N MET A 258 8.01 -16.19 -4.80
CA MET A 258 8.37 -15.37 -3.65
C MET A 258 8.16 -13.90 -3.98
N THR A 259 7.50 -13.18 -3.08
CA THR A 259 7.39 -11.72 -3.15
C THR A 259 8.29 -11.09 -2.11
N PHE A 260 9.03 -10.07 -2.51
CA PHE A 260 9.79 -9.19 -1.62
C PHE A 260 9.16 -7.81 -1.67
N ARG A 261 9.18 -7.12 -0.54
CA ARG A 261 8.60 -5.78 -0.40
C ARG A 261 9.63 -4.84 0.19
N THR A 262 9.73 -3.64 -0.35
CA THR A 262 10.57 -2.59 0.22
C THR A 262 9.73 -1.34 0.46
N GLY A 263 9.88 -0.74 1.63
CA GLY A 263 9.26 0.53 1.97
C GLY A 263 10.28 1.65 1.90
N HIS A 264 9.98 2.68 1.12
CA HIS A 264 10.84 3.84 0.93
C HIS A 264 10.17 5.10 1.48
N THR A 265 10.95 5.95 2.13
CA THR A 265 10.51 7.26 2.61
C THR A 265 11.59 8.29 2.30
N PHE A 266 11.33 9.24 1.40
CA PHE A 266 12.31 10.24 0.95
C PHE A 266 11.97 11.64 1.43
N ALA A 267 12.96 12.37 1.93
CA ALA A 267 12.90 13.82 2.07
C ALA A 267 13.15 14.47 0.69
N LEU A 268 12.17 15.22 0.17
CA LEU A 268 12.16 15.71 -1.21
C LEU A 268 13.14 16.86 -1.49
N ASP A 269 13.59 17.55 -0.44
CA ASP A 269 14.51 18.68 -0.52
C ASP A 269 15.97 18.25 -0.72
N SER A 270 16.35 17.13 -0.11
CA SER A 270 17.71 16.58 -0.05
C SER A 270 17.85 15.31 -0.86
N GLY A 271 16.76 14.59 -1.09
CA GLY A 271 16.75 13.26 -1.70
C GLY A 271 17.19 12.16 -0.73
N LYS A 272 17.33 12.49 0.57
CA LYS A 272 17.71 11.51 1.60
C LYS A 272 16.59 10.50 1.79
N GLU A 273 16.94 9.22 1.76
CA GLU A 273 16.08 8.14 2.25
C GLU A 273 16.12 8.12 3.80
N LEU A 274 14.95 8.31 4.39
CA LEU A 274 14.74 8.41 5.83
C LEU A 274 14.64 7.00 6.43
N SER A 275 15.37 6.79 7.52
CA SER A 275 15.23 5.59 8.36
C SER A 275 14.02 5.69 9.27
N LEU A 276 13.60 4.57 9.87
CA LEU A 276 12.58 4.58 10.91
C LEU A 276 12.96 5.52 12.06
N ASP A 277 14.25 5.55 12.42
CA ASP A 277 14.79 6.42 13.47
C ASP A 277 14.64 7.90 13.13
N ASP A 278 14.86 8.29 11.87
CA ASP A 278 14.58 9.67 11.44
C ASP A 278 13.11 10.03 11.65
N VAL A 279 12.18 9.14 11.25
CA VAL A 279 10.73 9.38 11.31
C VAL A 279 10.21 9.48 12.76
N ILE A 280 10.79 8.73 13.69
CA ILE A 280 10.47 8.81 15.13
C ILE A 280 11.37 9.80 15.88
N GLN A 281 12.05 10.71 15.17
CA GLN A 281 12.88 11.78 15.73
C GLN A 281 14.01 11.27 16.65
N ASN A 282 14.62 10.14 16.27
CA ASN A 282 15.69 9.46 17.01
C ASN A 282 15.31 9.14 18.47
N ASN A 283 14.01 9.02 18.76
CA ASN A 283 13.53 8.76 20.11
C ASN A 283 13.68 7.28 20.47
N LYS A 284 14.75 6.97 21.22
CA LYS A 284 15.08 5.59 21.65
C LYS A 284 13.97 4.94 22.47
N THR A 285 13.31 5.68 23.35
CA THR A 285 12.21 5.16 24.18
C THR A 285 11.00 4.78 23.33
N VAL A 286 10.68 5.59 22.31
CA VAL A 286 9.64 5.25 21.33
C VAL A 286 10.05 4.01 20.55
N ARG A 287 11.29 3.94 20.08
CA ARG A 287 11.80 2.77 19.35
C ARG A 287 11.67 1.47 20.16
N GLU A 288 12.05 1.49 21.43
CA GLU A 288 11.92 0.35 22.35
C GLU A 288 10.45 -0.02 22.57
N THR A 289 9.58 0.97 22.72
CA THR A 289 8.13 0.77 22.89
C THR A 289 7.52 0.12 21.65
N VAL A 290 7.86 0.60 20.45
CA VAL A 290 7.41 0.03 19.17
C VAL A 290 7.93 -1.40 19.06
N SER A 291 9.22 -1.63 19.31
CA SER A 291 9.85 -2.95 19.28
C SER A 291 9.16 -3.97 20.21
N LYS A 292 8.81 -3.55 21.43
CA LYS A 292 8.06 -4.38 22.37
C LYS A 292 6.65 -4.66 21.85
N LYS A 293 5.90 -3.63 21.44
CA LYS A 293 4.52 -3.79 20.92
C LYS A 293 4.46 -4.72 19.72
N VAL A 294 5.42 -4.59 18.79
CA VAL A 294 5.56 -5.49 17.64
C VAL A 294 5.77 -6.92 18.12
N GLY A 295 6.72 -7.16 19.04
CA GLY A 295 7.00 -8.49 19.56
C GLY A 295 5.80 -9.13 20.26
N ASP A 296 5.07 -8.36 21.07
CA ASP A 296 3.87 -8.83 21.77
C ASP A 296 2.76 -9.22 20.78
N GLN A 297 2.50 -8.36 19.78
CA GLN A 297 1.48 -8.63 18.76
C GLN A 297 1.88 -9.79 17.85
N LEU A 298 3.15 -9.86 17.44
CA LEU A 298 3.67 -10.91 16.56
C LEU A 298 3.56 -12.29 17.22
N LYS A 299 3.97 -12.42 18.49
CA LYS A 299 3.87 -13.68 19.25
C LYS A 299 2.42 -14.11 19.52
N ALA A 300 1.48 -13.17 19.50
CA ALA A 300 0.06 -13.45 19.65
C ALA A 300 -0.63 -13.89 18.34
N ARG A 301 0.04 -13.78 17.18
CA ARG A 301 -0.53 -14.19 15.88
C ARG A 301 -0.51 -15.71 15.74
N GLY A 302 -1.56 -16.24 15.12
CA GLY A 302 -1.52 -17.59 14.57
C GLY A 302 -0.41 -17.67 13.51
N GLY A 303 0.32 -18.79 13.47
CA GLY A 303 1.39 -18.97 12.49
C GLY A 303 2.71 -18.25 12.80
N TYR A 304 2.87 -17.65 13.99
CA TYR A 304 4.19 -17.22 14.46
C TYR A 304 5.14 -18.42 14.52
N LEU A 305 6.33 -18.26 13.93
CA LEU A 305 7.36 -19.28 13.89
C LEU A 305 8.21 -19.18 15.17
N GLU A 306 9.24 -18.34 15.18
CA GLU A 306 10.06 -18.02 16.35
C GLU A 306 11.08 -16.91 16.00
N GLY A 307 11.97 -16.56 16.95
CA GLY A 307 13.19 -15.80 16.62
C GLY A 307 13.14 -14.27 16.71
N TYR A 308 11.99 -13.66 17.01
CA TYR A 308 11.92 -12.20 17.17
C TYR A 308 12.70 -11.71 18.38
N LYS A 309 13.72 -10.87 18.14
CA LYS A 309 14.62 -10.28 19.15
C LYS A 309 14.47 -8.76 19.32
N GLY A 310 13.57 -8.14 18.55
CA GLY A 310 13.40 -6.69 18.49
C GLY A 310 13.63 -6.16 17.07
N LEU A 311 13.27 -4.90 16.85
CA LEU A 311 13.46 -4.24 15.55
C LEU A 311 14.94 -4.14 15.19
N ASN A 312 15.27 -4.54 13.96
CA ASN A 312 16.62 -4.42 13.43
C ASN A 312 16.94 -2.95 13.09
N LYS A 313 18.22 -2.60 12.91
CA LYS A 313 18.65 -1.20 12.67
C LYS A 313 17.96 -0.59 11.44
N ASP A 314 17.92 -1.36 10.35
CA ASP A 314 17.39 -0.95 9.06
C ASP A 314 15.96 -1.49 8.87
N GLN A 315 15.13 -1.34 9.92
CA GLN A 315 13.82 -1.99 10.00
C GLN A 315 12.92 -1.56 8.86
N ASP A 316 12.33 -2.54 8.17
CA ASP A 316 11.34 -2.33 7.13
C ASP A 316 10.10 -1.61 7.66
N PHE A 317 9.76 -0.49 7.01
CA PHE A 317 8.58 0.31 7.32
C PHE A 317 8.11 1.09 6.09
N TYR A 318 6.87 1.56 6.12
CA TYR A 318 6.41 2.62 5.23
C TYR A 318 5.53 3.63 5.98
N VAL A 319 5.39 4.81 5.40
CA VAL A 319 4.57 5.89 5.97
C VAL A 319 3.24 6.02 5.24
N THR A 320 2.22 6.42 5.98
CA THR A 320 0.86 6.72 5.49
C THR A 320 0.42 8.08 6.04
N PRO A 321 -0.74 8.62 5.61
CA PRO A 321 -1.28 9.84 6.21
C PRO A 321 -1.61 9.71 7.70
N THR A 322 -1.73 8.50 8.24
CA THR A 322 -2.14 8.28 9.64
C THR A 322 -0.99 7.89 10.57
N GLY A 323 0.14 7.45 10.03
CA GLY A 323 1.27 6.98 10.82
C GLY A 323 2.24 6.12 10.04
N VAL A 324 3.04 5.36 10.79
CA VAL A 324 4.06 4.43 10.30
C VAL A 324 3.51 3.01 10.37
N VAL A 325 3.81 2.19 9.37
CA VAL A 325 3.56 0.76 9.39
C VAL A 325 4.91 0.04 9.35
N VAL A 326 5.24 -0.65 10.45
CA VAL A 326 6.37 -1.58 10.48
C VAL A 326 5.90 -2.90 9.90
N PHE A 327 6.71 -3.53 9.05
CA PHE A 327 6.36 -4.82 8.48
C PHE A 327 7.55 -5.78 8.45
N PHE A 328 7.26 -7.05 8.18
CA PHE A 328 8.26 -8.12 8.03
C PHE A 328 8.03 -8.89 6.74
N GLN A 329 9.12 -9.45 6.19
CA GLN A 329 9.08 -10.19 4.94
C GLN A 329 8.33 -11.53 5.08
N LEU A 330 7.94 -12.11 3.95
CA LEU A 330 7.40 -13.47 3.93
C LEU A 330 8.38 -14.44 4.59
N TYR A 331 7.87 -15.35 5.42
CA TYR A 331 8.65 -16.32 6.21
C TYR A 331 9.59 -15.76 7.29
N GLU A 332 9.70 -14.44 7.47
CA GLU A 332 10.65 -13.89 8.44
C GLU A 332 10.30 -14.30 9.88
N TYR A 333 9.03 -14.17 10.25
CA TYR A 333 8.53 -14.53 11.58
C TYR A 333 7.20 -15.29 11.56
N THR A 334 6.55 -15.39 10.41
CA THR A 334 5.25 -16.06 10.27
C THR A 334 5.24 -16.97 9.05
N ALA A 335 4.33 -17.95 9.03
CA ALA A 335 4.08 -18.76 7.85
C ALA A 335 3.69 -17.90 6.63
N TYR A 336 3.97 -18.37 5.41
CA TYR A 336 3.65 -17.68 4.14
C TYR A 336 2.19 -17.23 4.04
N ALA A 337 1.26 -18.03 4.57
CA ALA A 337 -0.17 -17.76 4.51
C ALA A 337 -0.57 -16.48 5.27
N GLU A 338 0.25 -16.01 6.22
CA GLU A 338 0.04 -14.75 6.94
C GLU A 338 0.42 -13.52 6.10
N GLY A 339 1.01 -13.71 4.90
CA GLY A 339 1.49 -12.63 4.06
C GLY A 339 2.62 -11.86 4.73
N PHE A 340 2.61 -10.54 4.57
CA PHE A 340 3.55 -9.62 5.23
C PHE A 340 2.93 -9.15 6.56
N PRO A 341 3.42 -9.57 7.74
CA PRO A 341 2.89 -9.09 9.00
C PRO A 341 3.11 -7.58 9.14
N GLU A 342 2.02 -6.82 9.20
CA GLU A 342 2.03 -5.35 9.34
C GLU A 342 1.58 -4.90 10.73
N PHE A 343 2.26 -3.88 11.25
CA PHE A 343 2.05 -3.30 12.58
C PHE A 343 1.93 -1.78 12.47
N PRO A 344 0.71 -1.25 12.36
CA PRO A 344 0.48 0.19 12.23
C PRO A 344 0.60 0.90 13.58
N PHE A 345 1.27 2.06 13.57
CA PHE A 345 1.41 2.97 14.70
C PHE A 345 1.04 4.38 14.26
N THR A 346 0.11 5.01 14.96
CA THR A 346 -0.32 6.37 14.60
C THR A 346 0.77 7.40 14.91
N TYR A 347 0.82 8.51 14.19
CA TYR A 347 1.75 9.61 14.54
C TYR A 347 1.55 10.11 15.97
N LYS A 348 0.31 10.04 16.49
CA LYS A 348 -0.01 10.40 17.88
C LYS A 348 0.64 9.47 18.92
N GLU A 349 0.87 8.20 18.57
CA GLU A 349 1.57 7.24 19.43
C GLU A 349 3.10 7.40 19.36
N LEU A 350 3.60 7.87 18.21
CA LEU A 350 5.04 7.93 17.93
C LEU A 350 5.68 9.28 18.28
N LEU A 351 4.91 10.37 18.22
CA LEU A 351 5.43 11.73 18.36
C LEU A 351 4.89 12.43 19.60
N SER A 352 5.68 13.37 20.12
CA SER A 352 5.26 14.22 21.23
C SER A 352 4.02 15.05 20.87
N LYS A 353 3.14 15.28 21.84
CA LYS A 353 1.89 16.02 21.62
C LYS A 353 2.15 17.38 20.95
N GLY A 354 1.47 17.65 19.84
CA GLY A 354 1.59 18.90 19.08
C GLY A 354 2.74 18.91 18.05
N THR A 355 3.50 17.82 17.95
CA THR A 355 4.55 17.68 16.93
C THR A 355 3.92 17.29 15.60
N GLU A 356 4.24 18.04 14.54
CA GLU A 356 3.86 17.67 13.19
C GLU A 356 4.78 16.57 12.66
N PRO A 357 4.25 15.53 11.99
CA PRO A 357 5.07 14.51 11.35
C PRO A 357 6.09 15.13 10.39
N PHE A 358 7.33 14.64 10.44
CA PHE A 358 8.45 15.07 9.60
C PHE A 358 8.91 16.52 9.82
N SER A 359 8.40 17.22 10.84
CA SER A 359 8.93 18.53 11.24
C SER A 359 10.41 18.41 11.63
N GLY A 360 11.27 19.17 10.92
CA GLY A 360 12.72 19.15 11.10
C GLY A 360 13.49 18.11 10.26
N LEU A 361 12.82 17.26 9.48
CA LEU A 361 13.47 16.33 8.55
C LEU A 361 13.59 16.90 7.12
N THR A 362 12.89 17.99 6.86
CA THR A 362 12.98 18.77 5.64
C THR A 362 13.53 20.15 6.01
N ALA A 363 14.39 20.71 5.17
CA ALA A 363 14.93 22.04 5.34
C ALA A 363 13.77 23.03 5.42
N ASN A 364 13.63 23.66 6.60
CA ASN A 364 12.72 24.77 6.81
C ASN A 364 12.90 25.78 5.67
N LYS A 365 11.83 26.08 4.94
CA LYS A 365 11.76 27.31 4.16
C LYS A 365 11.24 28.43 5.03
#